data_AF-A0A2M7W681-F1
#
_entry.id   AF-A0A2M7W681-F1
#
_cell.length_a   1.000
_cell.length_b   1.000
_cell.length_c   1.000
_cell.angle_alpha   90.00
_cell.angle_beta   90.00
_cell.angle_gamma   90.00
#
_symmetry.space_group_name_H-M   'P 1'
#
loop_
_entity.id
_entity.type
_entity.pdbx_description
1 polymer ?
#
loop_
_entity_poly.entity_id
_entity_poly.type
_entity_poly.pdbx_seq_one_letter_code
_entity_poly.pdbx_strand_id
1 'polypeptide(L)'
;MIGLIIILAIGLRLINLNQPLWLDEAIQFKAISRFSLPDLFRVYLPTDFNPPLSYLMNFGFSRVFGFSEMALRAPSVIFGGLTVWLVFKLGGKWPALLLATSGLHVYYSQEARAYSLVTLAVTASFWALKERRWLIYVLASLAAIYSHYLAWFIFPAQIFWVNRSEIKRLLLAWLAIAIGYLPWLPVFLQQLAAGETVTGTVWGGVIGGVSLKNILLIPVKFLIGRISLENNFIFAAVLALPLTLTGWFLWQGIKRQKLLAVWLIIPAVLIAAVSLFVPVLAYFRLLFILPAFYLLLVVKPTRSLLVGILVFNLITTGIYLFNHKFHREDWRGLARSLTDQPVVIIPAVDAALRYYQVQPVDSLPEENFWYIPYAEPIFDPELKFRRQAADAGFKETSVRHFRGDLTLIQYTR
;
A
#
# COMPACT_ATOMS: atom_id res chain seq x y z
N MET A 1 26.58 4.98 13.09
CA MET A 1 26.05 3.84 12.29
C MET A 1 24.56 3.98 11.97
N ILE A 2 23.65 4.12 12.94
CA ILE A 2 22.21 4.30 12.66
C ILE A 2 21.92 5.52 11.76
N GLY A 3 22.61 6.65 11.96
CA GLY A 3 22.48 7.82 11.10
C GLY A 3 22.71 7.51 9.62
N LEU A 4 23.73 6.73 9.28
CA LEU A 4 24.01 6.31 7.89
C LEU A 4 22.91 5.42 7.32
N ILE A 5 22.33 4.52 8.13
CA ILE A 5 21.22 3.66 7.72
C ILE A 5 19.97 4.50 7.44
N ILE A 6 19.70 5.52 8.27
CA ILE A 6 18.56 6.43 8.06
C ILE A 6 18.79 7.32 6.83
N ILE A 7 20.00 7.86 6.63
CA ILE A 7 20.34 8.62 5.42
C ILE A 7 20.12 7.76 4.17
N LEU A 8 20.60 6.51 4.18
CA LEU A 8 20.35 5.56 3.09
C LEU A 8 18.86 5.29 2.89
N ALA A 9 18.12 5.03 3.98
CA ALA A 9 16.69 4.74 3.92
C ALA A 9 15.89 5.92 3.32
N ILE A 10 16.14 7.14 3.78
CA ILE A 10 15.49 8.34 3.26
C ILE A 10 15.95 8.60 1.81
N GLY A 11 17.25 8.53 1.53
CA GLY A 11 17.79 8.75 0.18
C GLY A 11 17.16 7.86 -0.88
N LEU A 12 17.05 6.55 -0.62
CA LEU A 12 16.38 5.61 -1.54
C LEU A 12 14.90 5.94 -1.78
N ARG A 13 14.22 6.50 -0.77
CA ARG A 13 12.79 6.88 -0.86
C ARG A 13 12.59 8.23 -1.54
N LEU A 14 13.61 9.07 -1.66
CA LEU A 14 13.50 10.36 -2.36
C LEU A 14 13.71 10.22 -3.88
N ILE A 15 14.37 9.15 -4.34
CA ILE A 15 14.59 8.89 -5.77
C ILE A 15 13.24 8.72 -6.48
N ASN A 16 12.97 9.56 -7.49
CA ASN A 16 11.73 9.55 -8.28
C ASN A 16 10.44 9.73 -7.45
N LEU A 17 10.51 10.43 -6.31
CA LEU A 17 9.33 10.74 -5.48
C LEU A 17 8.31 11.63 -6.21
N ASN A 18 8.73 12.35 -7.26
CA ASN A 18 7.91 13.21 -8.10
C ASN A 18 7.24 12.47 -9.28
N GLN A 19 7.18 11.14 -9.27
CA GLN A 19 6.40 10.37 -10.25
C GLN A 19 4.93 10.82 -10.30
N PRO A 20 4.21 10.62 -11.40
CA PRO A 20 2.79 10.90 -11.44
C PRO A 20 2.00 10.16 -10.35
N LEU A 21 0.91 10.76 -9.84
CA LEU A 21 -0.06 10.05 -9.01
C LEU A 21 -0.77 8.98 -9.84
N TRP A 22 -0.80 7.75 -9.35
CA TRP A 22 -1.75 6.72 -9.79
C TRP A 22 -3.13 6.91 -9.14
N LEU A 23 -4.12 6.15 -9.60
CA LEU A 23 -5.53 6.32 -9.22
C LEU A 23 -5.75 6.47 -7.69
N ASP A 24 -5.26 5.54 -6.88
CA ASP A 24 -5.51 5.53 -5.43
C ASP A 24 -4.93 6.77 -4.71
N GLU A 25 -3.76 7.25 -5.12
CA GLU A 25 -3.20 8.49 -4.58
C GLU A 25 -4.00 9.71 -5.03
N ALA A 26 -4.49 9.71 -6.26
CA ALA A 26 -5.32 10.79 -6.78
C ALA A 26 -6.71 10.84 -6.11
N ILE A 27 -7.30 9.69 -5.78
CA ILE A 27 -8.52 9.59 -4.96
C ILE A 27 -8.26 10.17 -3.57
N GLN A 28 -7.13 9.80 -2.95
CA GLN A 28 -6.74 10.35 -1.65
C GLN A 28 -6.54 11.87 -1.71
N PHE A 29 -5.89 12.38 -2.75
CA PHE A 29 -5.79 13.82 -3.03
C PHE A 29 -7.18 14.48 -3.18
N LYS A 30 -8.07 13.90 -3.99
CA LYS A 30 -9.43 14.41 -4.24
C LYS A 30 -10.19 14.55 -2.92
N ALA A 31 -10.06 13.57 -2.02
CA ALA A 31 -10.69 13.60 -0.70
C ALA A 31 -10.17 14.75 0.17
N ILE A 32 -8.85 14.89 0.33
CA ILE A 32 -8.26 15.88 1.25
C ILE A 32 -8.29 17.32 0.71
N SER A 33 -8.42 17.48 -0.62
CA SER A 33 -8.45 18.80 -1.28
C SER A 33 -9.87 19.35 -1.41
N ARG A 34 -10.87 18.51 -1.66
CA ARG A 34 -12.26 18.95 -1.90
C ARG A 34 -13.11 19.06 -0.65
N PHE A 35 -12.86 18.24 0.36
CA PHE A 35 -13.67 18.21 1.57
C PHE A 35 -13.05 19.04 2.69
N SER A 36 -13.91 19.74 3.45
CA SER A 36 -13.53 20.28 4.74
C SER A 36 -13.23 19.13 5.72
N LEU A 37 -12.53 19.40 6.83
CA LEU A 37 -12.26 18.33 7.80
C LEU A 37 -13.57 17.71 8.35
N PRO A 38 -14.61 18.47 8.74
CA PRO A 38 -15.90 17.88 9.12
C PRO A 38 -16.55 17.04 8.00
N ASP A 39 -16.55 17.52 6.76
CA ASP A 39 -17.20 16.81 5.65
C ASP A 39 -16.42 15.56 5.23
N LEU A 40 -15.09 15.57 5.42
CA LEU A 40 -14.28 14.37 5.23
C LEU A 40 -14.77 13.24 6.13
N PHE A 41 -15.10 13.52 7.41
CA PHE A 41 -15.62 12.52 8.35
C PHE A 41 -17.09 12.19 8.17
N ARG A 42 -17.93 13.18 7.82
CA ARG A 42 -19.39 13.01 7.77
C ARG A 42 -19.90 12.54 6.42
N VAL A 43 -19.21 12.87 5.33
CA VAL A 43 -19.67 12.65 3.95
C VAL A 43 -18.77 11.67 3.24
N TYR A 44 -17.48 11.98 3.14
CA TYR A 44 -16.57 11.18 2.31
C TYR A 44 -16.26 9.81 2.93
N LEU A 45 -15.65 9.80 4.13
CA LEU A 45 -15.14 8.57 4.72
C LEU A 45 -16.20 7.49 4.98
N PRO A 46 -17.47 7.79 5.32
CA PRO A 46 -18.51 6.75 5.42
C PRO A 46 -18.77 5.97 4.13
N THR A 47 -18.34 6.50 2.97
CA THR A 47 -18.48 5.87 1.65
C THR A 47 -17.17 5.29 1.09
N ASP A 48 -16.05 5.48 1.79
CA ASP A 48 -14.75 4.88 1.46
C ASP A 48 -14.54 3.58 2.26
N PHE A 49 -13.55 2.76 1.87
CA PHE A 49 -13.20 1.51 2.57
C PHE A 49 -11.96 1.63 3.46
N ASN A 50 -11.44 2.85 3.64
CA ASN A 50 -10.20 3.08 4.38
C ASN A 50 -10.45 3.79 5.72
N PRO A 51 -9.67 3.46 6.76
CA PRO A 51 -9.63 4.22 8.02
C PRO A 51 -9.11 5.66 7.86
N PRO A 52 -9.39 6.56 8.83
CA PRO A 52 -9.23 8.00 8.64
C PRO A 52 -7.79 8.51 8.82
N LEU A 53 -6.90 7.80 9.52
CA LEU A 53 -5.64 8.40 9.98
C LEU A 53 -4.71 8.78 8.84
N SER A 54 -4.65 7.98 7.78
CA SER A 54 -3.83 8.33 6.61
C SER A 54 -4.34 9.60 5.91
N TYR A 55 -5.65 9.80 5.84
CA TYR A 55 -6.25 11.02 5.33
C TYR A 55 -5.96 12.21 6.24
N LEU A 56 -6.08 12.05 7.57
CA LEU A 56 -5.76 13.10 8.53
C LEU A 56 -4.31 13.58 8.42
N MET A 57 -3.36 12.63 8.35
CA MET A 57 -1.94 12.94 8.22
C MET A 57 -1.66 13.70 6.92
N ASN A 58 -2.19 13.22 5.79
CA ASN A 58 -2.04 13.90 4.51
C ASN A 58 -2.77 15.24 4.46
N PHE A 59 -3.96 15.35 5.06
CA PHE A 59 -4.71 16.60 5.14
C PHE A 59 -3.88 17.66 5.87
N GLY A 60 -3.43 17.38 7.09
CA GLY A 60 -2.62 18.31 7.87
C GLY A 60 -1.31 18.68 7.19
N PHE A 61 -0.59 17.69 6.66
CA PHE A 61 0.69 17.92 5.98
C PHE A 61 0.52 18.77 4.71
N SER A 62 -0.48 18.48 3.89
CA SER A 62 -0.72 19.18 2.63
C SER A 62 -1.18 20.64 2.82
N ARG A 63 -1.77 20.99 3.96
CA ARG A 63 -2.08 22.40 4.28
C ARG A 63 -0.83 23.24 4.52
N VAL A 64 0.28 22.62 4.91
CA VAL A 64 1.55 23.31 5.16
C VAL A 64 2.46 23.28 3.92
N PHE A 65 2.55 22.12 3.26
CA PHE A 65 3.51 21.89 2.18
C PHE A 65 2.90 21.86 0.77
N GLY A 66 1.59 22.04 0.64
CA GLY A 66 0.86 22.00 -0.62
C GLY A 66 0.57 20.59 -1.13
N PHE A 67 0.15 20.50 -2.40
CA PHE A 67 -0.39 19.28 -3.01
C PHE A 67 0.48 18.71 -4.15
N SER A 68 1.76 19.05 -4.21
CA SER A 68 2.68 18.40 -5.16
C SER A 68 2.80 16.91 -4.87
N GLU A 69 3.19 16.10 -5.87
CA GLU A 69 3.32 14.65 -5.67
C GLU A 69 4.33 14.31 -4.57
N MET A 70 5.38 15.12 -4.45
CA MET A 70 6.36 14.97 -3.37
C MET A 70 5.77 15.33 -2.00
N ALA A 71 4.99 16.41 -1.90
CA ALA A 71 4.36 16.81 -0.64
C ALA A 71 3.36 15.75 -0.13
N LEU A 72 2.56 15.18 -1.05
CA LEU A 72 1.61 14.12 -0.72
C LEU A 72 2.29 12.83 -0.24
N ARG A 73 3.49 12.52 -0.73
CA ARG A 73 4.23 11.30 -0.36
C ARG A 73 5.21 11.48 0.80
N ALA A 74 5.57 12.72 1.13
CA ALA A 74 6.54 13.02 2.18
C ALA A 74 6.19 12.41 3.55
N PRO A 75 4.92 12.40 4.03
CA PRO A 75 4.56 11.69 5.26
C PRO A 75 4.98 10.22 5.23
N SER A 76 4.72 9.51 4.12
CA SER A 76 5.10 8.10 3.97
C SER A 76 6.61 7.87 3.97
N VAL A 77 7.39 8.81 3.44
CA VAL A 77 8.85 8.75 3.49
C VAL A 77 9.34 8.84 4.94
N ILE A 78 8.77 9.76 5.72
CA ILE A 78 9.08 9.91 7.15
C ILE A 78 8.69 8.63 7.90
N PHE A 79 7.49 8.10 7.68
CA PHE A 79 7.03 6.88 8.36
C PHE A 79 7.91 5.66 8.02
N GLY A 80 8.32 5.53 6.76
CA GLY A 80 9.27 4.50 6.32
C GLY A 80 10.62 4.61 7.02
N GLY A 81 11.17 5.83 7.14
CA GLY A 81 12.42 6.08 7.86
C GLY A 81 12.32 5.76 9.36
N LEU A 82 11.25 6.19 10.02
CA LEU A 82 10.99 5.89 11.43
C LEU A 82 10.78 4.38 11.68
N THR A 83 10.18 3.67 10.73
CA THR A 83 10.06 2.20 10.80
C THR A 83 11.44 1.54 10.79
N VAL A 84 12.35 1.98 9.91
CA VAL A 84 13.74 1.49 9.87
C VAL A 84 14.46 1.76 11.20
N TRP A 85 14.25 2.94 11.78
CA TRP A 85 14.80 3.29 13.09
C TRP A 85 14.29 2.34 14.20
N LEU A 86 12.98 2.07 14.26
CA LEU A 86 12.43 1.14 15.25
C LEU A 86 12.93 -0.30 15.05
N VAL A 87 13.07 -0.75 13.81
CA VAL A 87 13.67 -2.06 13.52
C VAL A 87 15.12 -2.13 13.98
N PHE A 88 15.88 -1.03 13.86
CA PHE A 88 17.22 -0.95 14.45
C PHE A 88 17.19 -1.10 15.98
N LYS A 89 16.22 -0.47 16.65
CA LYS A 89 16.04 -0.62 18.11
C LYS A 89 15.64 -2.05 18.49
N LEU A 90 14.89 -2.75 17.64
CA LEU A 90 14.41 -4.10 17.91
C LEU A 90 15.46 -5.19 17.68
N GLY A 91 16.24 -5.10 16.60
CA GLY A 91 17.16 -6.17 16.17
C GLY A 91 18.53 -5.71 15.63
N GLY A 92 18.88 -4.44 15.79
CA GLY A 92 20.19 -3.90 15.44
C GLY A 92 20.38 -3.58 13.96
N LYS A 93 21.66 -3.51 13.54
CA LYS A 93 22.05 -2.94 12.23
C LYS A 93 21.53 -3.70 11.02
N TRP A 94 21.59 -5.04 11.04
CA TRP A 94 21.30 -5.87 9.87
C TRP A 94 19.81 -5.86 9.47
N PRO A 95 18.84 -6.09 10.37
CA PRO A 95 17.44 -6.07 9.96
C PRO A 95 16.99 -4.67 9.54
N ALA A 96 17.55 -3.62 10.17
CA ALA A 96 17.31 -2.24 9.77
C ALA A 96 17.86 -1.95 8.37
N LEU A 97 19.09 -2.40 8.07
CA LEU A 97 19.71 -2.22 6.76
C LEU A 97 18.96 -2.98 5.66
N LEU A 98 18.54 -4.23 5.94
CA LEU A 98 17.74 -5.02 5.01
C LEU A 98 16.36 -4.39 4.76
N LEU A 99 15.69 -3.84 5.78
CA LEU A 99 14.42 -3.13 5.61
C LEU A 99 14.61 -1.78 4.90
N ALA A 100 15.72 -1.08 5.14
CA ALA A 100 16.05 0.19 4.49
C ALA A 100 16.16 0.03 2.97
N THR A 101 16.74 -1.08 2.51
CA THR A 101 16.95 -1.44 1.10
C THR A 101 15.88 -2.39 0.55
N SER A 102 14.82 -2.69 1.30
CA SER A 102 13.74 -3.56 0.82
C SER A 102 12.93 -2.85 -0.27
N GLY A 103 12.91 -3.41 -1.49
CA GLY A 103 12.16 -2.81 -2.60
C GLY A 103 10.67 -2.66 -2.31
N LEU A 104 10.08 -3.57 -1.53
CA LEU A 104 8.68 -3.48 -1.11
C LEU A 104 8.44 -2.30 -0.15
N HIS A 105 9.29 -2.18 0.86
CA HIS A 105 9.17 -1.12 1.85
C HIS A 105 9.49 0.25 1.25
N VAL A 106 10.46 0.35 0.34
CA VAL A 106 10.77 1.58 -0.41
C VAL A 106 9.56 2.00 -1.24
N TYR A 107 9.02 1.10 -2.07
CA TYR A 107 7.85 1.39 -2.91
C TYR A 107 6.67 1.95 -2.12
N TYR A 108 6.28 1.28 -1.02
CA TYR A 108 5.14 1.72 -0.20
C TYR A 108 5.45 2.87 0.76
N SER A 109 6.73 3.22 0.93
CA SER A 109 7.13 4.49 1.54
C SER A 109 7.12 5.66 0.54
N GLN A 110 6.95 5.39 -0.75
CA GLN A 110 6.79 6.38 -1.81
C GLN A 110 5.34 6.51 -2.29
N GLU A 111 4.37 5.99 -1.53
CA GLU A 111 2.95 6.16 -1.82
C GLU A 111 2.30 7.06 -0.78
N ALA A 112 1.46 7.99 -1.22
CA ALA A 112 0.58 8.80 -0.37
C ALA A 112 -0.62 7.97 0.12
N ARG A 113 -0.36 6.79 0.71
CA ARG A 113 -1.33 5.79 1.18
C ARG A 113 -0.99 5.32 2.60
N ALA A 114 -1.87 4.54 3.22
CA ALA A 114 -1.77 4.14 4.63
C ALA A 114 -0.64 3.14 4.96
N TYR A 115 -0.02 2.48 3.96
CA TYR A 115 0.83 1.31 4.17
C TYR A 115 2.08 1.57 5.02
N SER A 116 2.77 2.69 4.76
CA SER A 116 3.95 3.11 5.53
C SER A 116 3.59 3.43 6.99
N LEU A 117 2.46 4.12 7.19
CA LEU A 117 1.96 4.54 8.50
C LEU A 117 1.53 3.34 9.36
N VAL A 118 0.76 2.40 8.81
CA VAL A 118 0.39 1.19 9.57
C VAL A 118 1.62 0.36 9.90
N THR A 119 2.59 0.27 9.00
CA THR A 119 3.84 -0.47 9.24
C THR A 119 4.62 0.15 10.40
N LEU A 120 4.73 1.50 10.44
CA LEU A 120 5.31 2.23 11.57
C LEU A 120 4.53 1.96 12.86
N ALA A 121 3.22 2.14 12.85
CA ALA A 121 2.36 2.04 14.02
C ALA A 121 2.39 0.62 14.63
N VAL A 122 2.31 -0.42 13.80
CA VAL A 122 2.45 -1.81 14.25
C VAL A 122 3.84 -2.07 14.82
N THR A 123 4.91 -1.64 14.14
CA THR A 123 6.28 -1.79 14.65
C THR A 123 6.47 -1.09 15.99
N ALA A 124 5.92 0.12 16.13
CA ALA A 124 5.94 0.91 17.36
C ALA A 124 5.17 0.21 18.49
N SER A 125 4.05 -0.45 18.19
CA SER A 125 3.27 -1.21 19.19
C SER A 125 4.08 -2.38 19.77
N PHE A 126 4.77 -3.16 18.93
CA PHE A 126 5.62 -4.27 19.37
C PHE A 126 6.86 -3.79 20.12
N TRP A 127 7.49 -2.70 19.64
CA TRP A 127 8.59 -2.06 20.37
C TRP A 127 8.15 -1.54 21.73
N ALA A 128 7.00 -0.86 21.81
CA ALA A 128 6.46 -0.34 23.06
C ALA A 128 6.11 -1.46 24.04
N LEU A 129 5.55 -2.58 23.56
CA LEU A 129 5.37 -3.78 24.41
C LEU A 129 6.70 -4.30 24.92
N LYS A 130 7.71 -4.48 24.06
CA LYS A 130 9.04 -4.95 24.49
C LYS A 130 9.65 -4.06 25.58
N GLU A 131 9.54 -2.75 25.44
CA GLU A 131 10.05 -1.75 26.38
C GLU A 131 9.08 -1.43 27.54
N ARG A 132 7.93 -2.11 27.62
CA ARG A 132 6.88 -1.91 28.62
C ARG A 132 6.35 -0.46 28.70
N ARG A 133 6.35 0.24 27.57
CA ARG A 133 5.83 1.62 27.42
C ARG A 133 4.33 1.60 27.06
N TRP A 134 3.50 1.34 28.06
CA TRP A 134 2.06 1.11 27.88
C TRP A 134 1.29 2.25 27.20
N LEU A 135 1.61 3.51 27.49
CA LEU A 135 0.97 4.65 26.81
C LEU A 135 1.29 4.66 25.30
N ILE A 136 2.57 4.47 24.95
CA ILE A 136 2.99 4.39 23.54
C ILE A 136 2.36 3.18 22.87
N TYR A 137 2.23 2.06 23.58
CA TYR A 137 1.55 0.88 23.07
C TYR A 137 0.09 1.18 22.71
N VAL A 138 -0.68 1.84 23.59
CA VAL A 138 -2.07 2.24 23.32
C VAL A 138 -2.15 3.18 22.12
N LEU A 139 -1.34 4.25 22.09
CA LEU A 139 -1.35 5.23 21.01
C LEU A 139 -0.93 4.62 19.66
N ALA A 140 0.10 3.78 19.64
CA ALA A 140 0.57 3.11 18.44
C ALA A 140 -0.45 2.07 17.93
N SER A 141 -1.14 1.37 18.82
CA SER A 141 -2.16 0.39 18.46
C SER A 141 -3.41 1.06 17.89
N LEU A 142 -3.87 2.17 18.51
CA LEU A 142 -4.90 3.04 17.96
C LEU A 142 -4.47 3.56 16.58
N ALA A 143 -3.26 4.10 16.45
CA ALA A 143 -2.75 4.57 15.17
C ALA A 143 -2.75 3.47 14.09
N ALA A 144 -2.45 2.22 14.46
CA ALA A 144 -2.44 1.10 13.52
C ALA A 144 -3.86 0.79 13.00
N ILE A 145 -4.85 0.61 13.88
CA ILE A 145 -6.24 0.28 13.49
C ILE A 145 -6.95 1.44 12.80
N TYR A 146 -6.60 2.68 13.16
CA TYR A 146 -7.05 3.89 12.47
C TYR A 146 -6.32 4.17 11.16
N SER A 147 -5.29 3.38 10.81
CA SER A 147 -4.62 3.43 9.51
C SER A 147 -5.08 2.31 8.57
N HIS A 148 -5.30 1.11 9.09
CA HIS A 148 -5.66 -0.06 8.28
C HIS A 148 -6.44 -1.09 9.10
N TYR A 149 -7.64 -1.49 8.66
CA TYR A 149 -8.50 -2.41 9.43
C TYR A 149 -7.85 -3.78 9.70
N LEU A 150 -7.04 -4.29 8.76
CA LEU A 150 -6.32 -5.56 9.01
C LEU A 150 -5.31 -5.49 10.17
N ALA A 151 -4.97 -4.30 10.68
CA ALA A 151 -4.13 -4.18 11.86
C ALA A 151 -4.78 -4.76 13.14
N TRP A 152 -6.10 -4.96 13.17
CA TRP A 152 -6.77 -5.67 14.27
C TRP A 152 -6.21 -7.08 14.50
N PHE A 153 -5.70 -7.74 13.45
CA PHE A 153 -5.16 -9.10 13.56
C PHE A 153 -3.80 -9.19 14.26
N ILE A 154 -3.21 -8.07 14.71
CA ILE A 154 -1.97 -8.09 15.51
C ILE A 154 -2.21 -8.40 16.99
N PHE A 155 -3.39 -8.09 17.54
CA PHE A 155 -3.64 -8.20 18.99
C PHE A 155 -3.45 -9.63 19.54
N PRO A 156 -3.92 -10.69 18.86
CA PRO A 156 -3.64 -12.06 19.33
C PRO A 156 -2.15 -12.38 19.41
N ALA A 157 -1.32 -11.82 18.51
CA ALA A 157 0.13 -11.98 18.57
C ALA A 157 0.77 -11.25 19.77
N GLN A 158 0.20 -10.12 20.18
CA GLN A 158 0.72 -9.29 21.26
C GLN A 158 0.54 -9.91 22.65
N ILE A 159 -0.42 -10.83 22.84
CA ILE A 159 -0.60 -11.59 24.09
C ILE A 159 0.70 -12.31 24.49
N PHE A 160 1.42 -12.85 23.51
CA PHE A 160 2.66 -13.59 23.75
C PHE A 160 3.83 -12.67 24.16
N TRP A 161 3.73 -11.36 23.99
CA TRP A 161 4.80 -10.39 24.29
C TRP A 161 4.76 -9.87 25.74
N VAL A 162 3.76 -10.28 26.52
CA VAL A 162 3.59 -9.90 27.92
C VAL A 162 3.70 -11.12 28.83
N ASN A 163 4.19 -10.91 30.05
CA ASN A 163 4.26 -11.95 31.07
C ASN A 163 2.90 -12.10 31.79
N ARG A 164 2.71 -13.21 32.52
CA ARG A 164 1.47 -13.45 33.29
C ARG A 164 1.11 -12.29 34.23
N SER A 165 2.10 -11.67 34.87
CA SER A 165 1.91 -10.51 35.75
C SER A 165 1.44 -9.25 35.04
N GLU A 166 1.63 -9.16 33.73
CA GLU A 166 1.33 -7.99 32.90
C GLU A 166 -0.02 -8.11 32.18
N ILE A 167 -0.69 -9.26 32.25
CA ILE A 167 -1.98 -9.51 31.59
C ILE A 167 -3.02 -8.46 32.00
N LYS A 168 -3.11 -8.11 33.29
CA LYS A 168 -4.04 -7.06 33.74
C LYS A 168 -3.76 -5.72 33.06
N ARG A 169 -2.48 -5.35 32.88
CA ARG A 169 -2.09 -4.10 32.19
C ARG A 169 -2.41 -4.17 30.70
N LEU A 170 -2.21 -5.33 30.07
CA LEU A 170 -2.60 -5.54 28.67
C LEU A 170 -4.11 -5.40 28.49
N LEU A 171 -4.92 -6.01 29.35
CA LEU A 171 -6.38 -5.90 29.29
C LEU A 171 -6.85 -4.46 29.50
N LEU A 172 -6.24 -3.70 30.43
CA LEU A 172 -6.54 -2.28 30.60
C LEU A 172 -6.14 -1.45 29.37
N ALA A 173 -5.00 -1.76 28.75
CA ALA A 173 -4.58 -1.12 27.51
C ALA A 173 -5.55 -1.44 26.36
N TRP A 174 -6.01 -2.68 26.24
CA TRP A 174 -7.02 -3.08 25.25
C TRP A 174 -8.36 -2.43 25.49
N LEU A 175 -8.78 -2.29 26.76
CA LEU A 175 -9.97 -1.52 27.11
C LEU A 175 -9.82 -0.06 26.67
N ALA A 176 -8.67 0.56 26.91
CA ALA A 176 -8.39 1.93 26.46
C ALA A 176 -8.39 2.04 24.92
N ILE A 177 -7.86 1.06 24.21
CA ILE A 177 -7.89 1.01 22.74
C ILE A 177 -9.32 0.84 22.23
N ALA A 178 -10.11 -0.06 22.86
CA ALA A 178 -11.51 -0.26 22.51
C ALA A 178 -12.32 1.03 22.69
N ILE A 179 -12.19 1.67 23.86
CA ILE A 179 -12.81 2.98 24.15
C ILE A 179 -12.36 4.03 23.13
N GLY A 180 -11.06 4.10 22.84
CA GLY A 180 -10.51 5.04 21.85
C GLY A 180 -11.00 4.81 20.43
N TYR A 181 -11.42 3.58 20.08
CA TYR A 181 -11.98 3.23 18.77
C TYR A 181 -13.51 3.39 18.69
N LEU A 182 -14.22 3.44 19.83
CA LEU A 182 -15.69 3.59 19.86
C LEU A 182 -16.23 4.71 18.97
N PRO A 183 -15.62 5.92 18.89
CA PRO A 183 -16.12 6.98 18.03
C PRO A 183 -16.13 6.61 16.53
N TRP A 184 -15.28 5.67 16.11
CA TRP A 184 -15.18 5.23 14.71
C TRP A 184 -15.97 3.96 14.41
N LEU A 185 -16.38 3.23 15.44
CA LEU A 185 -17.10 1.97 15.30
C LEU A 185 -18.34 2.07 14.40
N PRO A 186 -19.21 3.11 14.49
CA PRO A 186 -20.36 3.23 13.59
C PRO A 186 -19.97 3.32 12.11
N VAL A 187 -18.95 4.11 11.80
CA VAL A 187 -18.45 4.26 10.41
C VAL A 187 -17.85 2.96 9.92
N PHE A 188 -17.06 2.27 10.75
CA PHE A 188 -16.53 0.95 10.41
C PHE A 188 -17.64 -0.06 10.08
N LEU A 189 -18.71 -0.13 10.88
CA LEU A 189 -19.83 -1.04 10.63
C LEU A 189 -20.56 -0.70 9.32
N GLN A 190 -20.73 0.59 9.02
CA GLN A 190 -21.29 1.04 7.75
C GLN A 190 -20.41 0.62 6.56
N GLN A 191 -19.10 0.84 6.66
CA GLN A 191 -18.15 0.45 5.60
C GLN A 191 -18.08 -1.07 5.41
N LEU A 192 -18.19 -1.84 6.50
CA LEU A 192 -18.21 -3.31 6.45
C LEU A 192 -19.47 -3.80 5.70
N ALA A 193 -20.64 -3.26 6.05
CA ALA A 193 -21.90 -3.60 5.38
C ALA A 193 -21.87 -3.22 3.89
N ALA A 194 -21.33 -2.04 3.54
CA ALA A 194 -21.13 -1.65 2.15
C ALA A 194 -20.17 -2.60 1.42
N GLY A 195 -19.09 -3.03 2.08
CA GLY A 195 -18.12 -3.97 1.51
C GLY A 195 -18.74 -5.31 1.13
N GLU A 196 -19.61 -5.87 1.97
CA GLU A 196 -20.32 -7.13 1.69
C GLU A 196 -21.13 -7.05 0.40
N THR A 197 -21.85 -5.94 0.16
CA THR A 197 -22.61 -5.75 -1.08
C THR A 197 -21.74 -5.73 -2.34
N VAL A 198 -20.51 -5.23 -2.24
CA VAL A 198 -19.55 -5.14 -3.36
C VAL A 198 -18.86 -6.48 -3.63
N THR A 199 -18.69 -7.33 -2.62
CA THR A 199 -18.02 -8.65 -2.79
C THR A 199 -18.76 -9.59 -3.75
N GLY A 200 -20.07 -9.41 -3.92
CA GLY A 200 -20.89 -10.14 -4.90
C GLY A 200 -20.80 -9.63 -6.34
N THR A 201 -20.03 -8.57 -6.62
CA THR A 201 -19.91 -7.96 -7.94
C THR A 201 -18.60 -8.34 -8.65
N VAL A 202 -18.43 -7.95 -9.92
CA VAL A 202 -17.18 -8.07 -10.69
C VAL A 202 -15.98 -7.51 -9.93
N TRP A 203 -16.18 -6.48 -9.10
CA TRP A 203 -15.16 -5.88 -8.25
C TRP A 203 -14.57 -6.89 -7.24
N GLY A 204 -15.39 -7.80 -6.68
CA GLY A 204 -14.95 -8.81 -5.72
C GLY A 204 -13.84 -9.74 -6.25
N GLY A 205 -13.85 -10.04 -7.55
CA GLY A 205 -12.81 -10.85 -8.21
C GLY A 205 -11.45 -10.15 -8.36
N VAL A 206 -11.44 -8.81 -8.37
CA VAL A 206 -10.25 -7.98 -8.63
C VAL A 206 -9.51 -7.61 -7.34
N ILE A 207 -10.24 -7.51 -6.22
CA ILE A 207 -9.72 -7.03 -4.92
C ILE A 207 -8.78 -8.05 -4.24
N GLY A 208 -8.81 -9.31 -4.70
CA GLY A 208 -7.89 -10.39 -4.34
C GLY A 208 -8.40 -11.29 -3.21
N GLY A 209 -8.47 -12.60 -3.44
CA GLY A 209 -8.94 -13.59 -2.45
C GLY A 209 -7.87 -14.62 -2.06
N VAL A 210 -8.27 -15.64 -1.28
CA VAL A 210 -7.40 -16.78 -1.00
C VAL A 210 -7.18 -17.56 -2.30
N SER A 211 -5.96 -17.48 -2.82
CA SER A 211 -5.48 -18.30 -3.91
C SER A 211 -4.06 -18.73 -3.60
N LEU A 212 -3.64 -19.88 -4.13
CA LEU A 212 -2.26 -20.34 -4.01
C LEU A 212 -1.28 -19.27 -4.53
N LYS A 213 -1.66 -18.57 -5.62
CA LYS A 213 -0.91 -17.44 -6.16
C LYS A 213 -0.71 -16.33 -5.13
N ASN A 214 -1.78 -15.86 -4.47
CA ASN A 214 -1.67 -14.76 -3.50
C ASN A 214 -0.85 -15.14 -2.27
N ILE A 215 -0.96 -16.38 -1.78
CA ILE A 215 -0.15 -16.90 -0.67
C ILE A 215 1.33 -16.93 -1.06
N LEU A 216 1.66 -17.52 -2.21
CA LEU A 216 3.03 -17.64 -2.69
C LEU A 216 3.65 -16.28 -3.05
N LEU A 217 2.84 -15.31 -3.46
CA LEU A 217 3.31 -13.96 -3.77
C LEU A 217 3.80 -13.19 -2.54
N ILE A 218 3.35 -13.53 -1.33
CA ILE A 218 3.78 -12.82 -0.10
C ILE A 218 5.30 -12.90 0.10
N PRO A 219 5.91 -14.10 0.29
CA PRO A 219 7.36 -14.21 0.48
C PRO A 219 8.14 -13.73 -0.75
N VAL A 220 7.61 -13.92 -1.97
CA VAL A 220 8.23 -13.43 -3.21
C VAL A 220 8.34 -11.90 -3.20
N LYS A 221 7.22 -11.20 -2.97
CA LYS A 221 7.17 -9.74 -2.99
C LYS A 221 7.87 -9.11 -1.80
N PHE A 222 7.98 -9.80 -0.67
CA PHE A 222 8.82 -9.36 0.46
C PHE A 222 10.30 -9.30 0.11
N LEU A 223 10.77 -10.14 -0.83
CA LEU A 223 12.15 -10.14 -1.31
C LEU A 223 12.39 -9.19 -2.47
N ILE A 224 11.52 -9.22 -3.48
CA ILE A 224 11.78 -8.51 -4.76
C ILE A 224 11.09 -7.14 -4.84
N GLY A 225 10.17 -6.83 -3.94
CA GLY A 225 9.33 -5.63 -4.05
C GLY A 225 8.30 -5.73 -5.18
N ARG A 226 8.01 -4.60 -5.83
CA ARG A 226 6.96 -4.50 -6.85
C ARG A 226 7.37 -4.90 -8.26
N ILE A 227 8.63 -5.32 -8.45
CA ILE A 227 9.09 -5.79 -9.77
C ILE A 227 8.47 -7.15 -10.15
N SER A 228 8.43 -7.43 -11.44
CA SER A 228 7.99 -8.69 -12.04
C SER A 228 8.80 -8.98 -13.30
N LEU A 229 8.86 -10.25 -13.71
CA LEU A 229 9.39 -10.65 -15.01
C LEU A 229 8.25 -11.24 -15.84
N GLU A 230 8.25 -10.98 -17.15
CA GLU A 230 7.19 -11.45 -18.05
C GLU A 230 7.21 -12.97 -18.20
N ASN A 231 8.41 -13.56 -18.29
CA ASN A 231 8.57 -14.99 -18.42
C ASN A 231 8.57 -15.66 -17.04
N ASN A 232 7.50 -16.41 -16.74
CA ASN A 232 7.32 -17.11 -15.46
C ASN A 232 8.43 -18.14 -15.17
N PHE A 233 9.02 -18.78 -16.18
CA PHE A 233 10.10 -19.75 -15.99
C PHE A 233 11.39 -19.06 -15.57
N ILE A 234 11.78 -17.98 -16.25
CA ILE A 234 12.95 -17.17 -15.87
C ILE A 234 12.72 -16.57 -14.49
N PHE A 235 11.51 -16.09 -14.22
CA PHE A 235 11.12 -15.58 -12.90
C PHE A 235 11.32 -16.62 -11.80
N ALA A 236 10.84 -17.84 -12.00
CA ALA A 236 11.02 -18.92 -11.03
C ALA A 236 12.50 -19.31 -10.86
N ALA A 237 13.25 -19.43 -11.96
CA ALA A 237 14.67 -19.81 -11.93
C ALA A 237 15.53 -18.80 -11.17
N VAL A 238 15.36 -17.50 -11.45
CA VAL A 238 16.11 -16.42 -10.77
C VAL A 238 15.79 -16.36 -9.27
N LEU A 239 14.55 -16.68 -8.89
CA LEU A 239 14.11 -16.58 -7.49
C LEU A 239 14.29 -17.86 -6.68
N ALA A 240 14.56 -19.02 -7.30
CA ALA A 240 14.70 -20.29 -6.61
C ALA A 240 15.75 -20.23 -5.49
N LEU A 241 16.97 -19.76 -5.79
CA LEU A 241 18.04 -19.67 -4.80
C LEU A 241 17.75 -18.61 -3.70
N PRO A 242 17.38 -17.35 -4.01
CA PRO A 242 17.00 -16.38 -2.98
C PRO A 242 15.85 -16.85 -2.08
N LEU A 243 14.81 -17.46 -2.63
CA LEU A 243 13.65 -17.94 -1.88
C LEU A 243 14.00 -19.13 -0.98
N THR A 244 14.76 -20.11 -1.48
CA THR A 244 15.17 -21.28 -0.67
C THR A 244 16.06 -20.86 0.50
N LEU A 245 17.05 -20.00 0.25
CA LEU A 245 17.92 -19.47 1.31
C LEU A 245 17.11 -18.69 2.34
N THR A 246 16.34 -17.69 1.91
CA THR A 246 15.54 -16.87 2.83
C THR A 246 14.51 -17.70 3.58
N GLY A 247 13.87 -18.67 2.94
CA GLY A 247 12.96 -19.63 3.58
C GLY A 247 13.64 -20.46 4.68
N TRP A 248 14.85 -20.97 4.42
CA TRP A 248 15.65 -21.69 5.41
C TRP A 248 16.00 -20.82 6.63
N PHE A 249 16.48 -19.60 6.41
CA PHE A 249 16.82 -18.70 7.54
C PHE A 249 15.60 -18.20 8.28
N LEU A 250 14.50 -17.95 7.58
CA LEU A 250 13.23 -17.62 8.19
C LEU A 250 12.75 -18.75 9.10
N TRP A 251 12.84 -20.01 8.65
CA TRP A 251 12.54 -21.19 9.45
C TRP A 251 13.42 -21.30 10.69
N GLN A 252 14.73 -21.07 10.56
CA GLN A 252 15.65 -21.05 11.70
C GLN A 252 15.29 -19.92 12.69
N GLY A 253 14.95 -18.74 12.17
CA GLY A 253 14.46 -17.61 12.95
C GLY A 253 13.19 -17.96 13.72
N ILE A 254 12.19 -18.54 13.07
CA ILE A 254 10.91 -18.96 13.66
C ILE A 254 11.12 -19.99 14.78
N LYS A 255 12.08 -20.91 14.62
CA LYS A 255 12.43 -21.88 15.67
C LYS A 255 13.00 -21.22 16.92
N ARG A 256 13.79 -20.15 16.77
CA ARG A 256 14.58 -19.54 17.85
C ARG A 256 13.91 -18.33 18.49
N GLN A 257 13.17 -17.54 17.73
CA GLN A 257 12.57 -16.28 18.18
C GLN A 257 11.04 -16.37 18.09
N LYS A 258 10.43 -17.07 19.05
CA LYS A 258 8.98 -17.33 19.07
C LYS A 258 8.15 -16.05 19.09
N LEU A 259 8.60 -15.02 19.80
CA LEU A 259 7.90 -13.73 19.87
C LEU A 259 7.84 -13.02 18.50
N LEU A 260 8.94 -13.02 17.76
CA LEU A 260 8.96 -12.48 16.40
C LEU A 260 8.16 -13.36 15.43
N ALA A 261 8.19 -14.68 15.63
CA ALA A 261 7.43 -15.62 14.81
C ALA A 261 5.92 -15.39 14.93
N VAL A 262 5.40 -15.15 16.14
CA VAL A 262 3.96 -14.88 16.31
C VAL A 262 3.54 -13.55 15.68
N TRP A 263 4.40 -12.52 15.67
CA TRP A 263 4.13 -11.27 14.94
C TRP A 263 4.04 -11.51 13.43
N LEU A 264 4.90 -12.37 12.86
CA LEU A 264 4.82 -12.69 11.43
C LEU A 264 3.61 -13.58 11.09
N ILE A 265 3.42 -14.67 11.85
CA ILE A 265 2.55 -15.79 11.46
C ILE A 265 1.10 -15.51 11.81
N ILE A 266 0.80 -15.03 13.02
CA ILE A 266 -0.59 -14.93 13.50
C ILE A 266 -1.41 -13.96 12.64
N PRO A 267 -0.96 -12.71 12.37
CA PRO A 267 -1.72 -11.81 11.51
C PRO A 267 -1.87 -12.37 10.09
N ALA A 268 -0.82 -12.99 9.53
CA ALA A 268 -0.88 -13.58 8.19
C ALA A 268 -1.93 -14.71 8.09
N VAL A 269 -1.96 -15.61 9.08
CA VAL A 269 -2.93 -16.72 9.13
C VAL A 269 -4.34 -16.21 9.35
N LEU A 270 -4.55 -15.28 10.28
CA LEU A 270 -5.89 -14.72 10.53
C LEU A 270 -6.43 -13.95 9.33
N ILE A 271 -5.59 -13.18 8.65
CA ILE A 271 -5.96 -12.48 7.42
C ILE A 271 -6.27 -13.46 6.29
N ALA A 272 -5.47 -14.51 6.13
CA ALA A 272 -5.76 -15.57 5.16
C ALA A 272 -7.09 -16.27 5.47
N ALA A 273 -7.38 -16.55 6.74
CA ALA A 273 -8.64 -17.17 7.17
C ALA A 273 -9.85 -16.26 6.90
N VAL A 274 -9.78 -14.98 7.27
CA VAL A 274 -10.85 -14.01 6.96
C VAL A 274 -10.99 -13.79 5.46
N SER A 275 -9.90 -13.96 4.71
CA SER A 275 -9.92 -13.85 3.25
C SER A 275 -10.67 -14.95 2.52
N LEU A 276 -11.07 -16.02 3.23
CA LEU A 276 -12.01 -17.01 2.70
C LEU A 276 -13.43 -16.45 2.56
N PHE A 277 -13.76 -15.41 3.33
CA PHE A 277 -15.08 -14.78 3.33
C PHE A 277 -15.06 -13.38 2.69
N VAL A 278 -13.99 -12.61 2.93
CA VAL A 278 -13.86 -11.25 2.42
C VAL A 278 -12.53 -11.14 1.66
N PRO A 279 -12.50 -10.93 0.33
CA PRO A 279 -11.28 -10.96 -0.46
C PRO A 279 -10.32 -9.81 -0.06
N VAL A 280 -9.44 -10.09 0.92
CA VAL A 280 -8.49 -9.11 1.45
C VAL A 280 -7.04 -9.57 1.48
N LEU A 281 -6.75 -10.76 0.96
CA LEU A 281 -5.39 -11.31 0.99
C LEU A 281 -4.56 -10.75 -0.17
N ALA A 282 -3.76 -9.74 0.14
CA ALA A 282 -2.73 -9.24 -0.76
C ALA A 282 -1.45 -8.90 0.01
N TYR A 283 -0.28 -9.17 -0.59
CA TYR A 283 1.02 -8.98 0.05
C TYR A 283 1.25 -7.56 0.57
N PHE A 284 0.71 -6.55 -0.11
CA PHE A 284 0.88 -5.15 0.27
C PHE A 284 0.02 -4.74 1.48
N ARG A 285 -1.12 -5.40 1.68
CA ARG A 285 -1.95 -5.23 2.89
C ARG A 285 -1.29 -5.88 4.11
N LEU A 286 -0.28 -6.72 3.90
CA LEU A 286 0.55 -7.35 4.93
C LEU A 286 1.90 -6.64 5.12
N LEU A 287 2.09 -5.41 4.62
CA LEU A 287 3.38 -4.72 4.77
C LEU A 287 3.81 -4.57 6.23
N PHE A 288 2.86 -4.44 7.16
CA PHE A 288 3.12 -4.28 8.59
C PHE A 288 3.72 -5.51 9.30
N ILE A 289 3.80 -6.67 8.65
CA ILE A 289 4.55 -7.84 9.14
C ILE A 289 5.95 -7.98 8.51
N LEU A 290 6.30 -7.17 7.51
CA LEU A 290 7.62 -7.14 6.88
C LEU A 290 8.77 -6.82 7.88
N PRO A 291 8.59 -5.94 8.89
CA PRO A 291 9.58 -5.77 9.95
C PRO A 291 9.92 -7.07 10.68
N ALA A 292 8.91 -7.88 11.03
CA ALA A 292 9.11 -9.17 11.68
C ALA A 292 9.88 -10.15 10.78
N PHE A 293 9.57 -10.15 9.48
CA PHE A 293 10.27 -10.96 8.48
C PHE A 293 11.78 -10.68 8.47
N TYR A 294 12.20 -9.41 8.37
CA TYR A 294 13.63 -9.08 8.39
C TYR A 294 14.29 -9.30 9.75
N LEU A 295 13.57 -9.09 10.87
CA LEU A 295 14.08 -9.42 12.20
C LEU A 295 14.33 -10.93 12.38
N LEU A 296 13.50 -11.79 11.79
CA LEU A 296 13.67 -13.24 11.84
C LEU A 296 14.81 -13.73 10.94
N LEU A 297 14.97 -13.12 9.75
CA LEU A 297 16.04 -13.50 8.81
C LEU A 297 17.44 -13.34 9.39
N VAL A 298 17.65 -12.42 10.34
CA VAL A 298 18.98 -12.09 10.91
C VAL A 298 19.38 -12.90 12.13
N VAL A 299 18.58 -13.87 12.58
CA VAL A 299 18.82 -14.60 13.84
C VAL A 299 20.01 -15.55 13.76
N LYS A 300 20.22 -16.22 12.62
CA LYS A 300 21.32 -17.17 12.40
C LYS A 300 22.06 -17.11 11.04
N PRO A 301 21.99 -16.03 10.23
CA PRO A 301 22.72 -16.00 8.98
C PRO A 301 24.20 -15.68 9.20
N THR A 302 25.02 -16.19 8.29
CA THR A 302 26.42 -15.77 8.18
C THR A 302 26.49 -14.34 7.64
N ARG A 303 27.59 -13.64 7.91
CA ARG A 303 27.81 -12.29 7.39
C ARG A 303 27.78 -12.24 5.85
N SER A 304 28.36 -13.25 5.19
CA SER A 304 28.39 -13.35 3.72
C SER A 304 26.97 -13.42 3.14
N LEU A 305 26.09 -14.19 3.77
CA LEU A 305 24.71 -14.27 3.33
C LEU A 305 23.94 -12.97 3.55
N LEU A 306 24.12 -12.33 4.70
CA LEU A 306 23.49 -11.03 4.96
C LEU A 306 23.89 -9.99 3.91
N VAL A 307 25.17 -10.00 3.51
CA VAL A 307 25.66 -9.19 2.40
C VAL A 307 25.00 -9.61 1.09
N GLY A 308 24.88 -10.91 0.80
CA GLY A 308 24.18 -11.40 -0.40
C GLY A 308 22.72 -10.95 -0.48
N ILE A 309 21.95 -11.05 0.61
CA ILE A 309 20.56 -10.57 0.68
C ILE A 309 20.51 -9.05 0.54
N LEU A 310 21.44 -8.33 1.15
CA LEU A 310 21.54 -6.87 1.03
C LEU A 310 21.80 -6.46 -0.43
N VAL A 311 22.75 -7.11 -1.11
CA VAL A 311 23.06 -6.87 -2.52
C VAL A 311 21.84 -7.19 -3.39
N PHE A 312 21.17 -8.32 -3.13
CA PHE A 312 19.94 -8.69 -3.84
C PHE A 312 18.85 -7.64 -3.67
N ASN A 313 18.59 -7.17 -2.44
CA ASN A 313 17.67 -6.08 -2.14
C ASN A 313 18.02 -4.77 -2.89
N LEU A 314 19.32 -4.42 -2.95
CA LEU A 314 19.78 -3.24 -3.68
C LEU A 314 19.57 -3.38 -5.19
N ILE A 315 19.79 -4.58 -5.75
CA ILE A 315 19.52 -4.86 -7.16
C ILE A 315 18.03 -4.74 -7.46
N THR A 316 17.16 -5.41 -6.69
CA THR A 316 15.70 -5.39 -6.93
C THR A 316 15.11 -4.00 -6.71
N THR A 317 15.59 -3.28 -5.70
CA THR A 317 15.23 -1.87 -5.47
C THR A 317 15.74 -0.98 -6.59
N GLY A 318 16.98 -1.16 -7.05
CA GLY A 318 17.54 -0.42 -8.18
C GLY A 318 16.75 -0.63 -9.47
N ILE A 319 16.32 -1.87 -9.75
CA ILE A 319 15.44 -2.18 -10.87
C ILE A 319 14.14 -1.38 -10.76
N TYR A 320 13.49 -1.36 -9.59
CA TYR A 320 12.28 -0.55 -9.40
C TYR A 320 12.56 0.96 -9.59
N LEU A 321 13.62 1.47 -8.97
CA LEU A 321 13.90 2.90 -8.97
C LEU A 321 14.28 3.43 -10.35
N PHE A 322 15.06 2.67 -11.13
CA PHE A 322 15.65 3.16 -12.38
C PHE A 322 15.02 2.60 -13.66
N ASN A 323 14.24 1.52 -13.60
CA ASN A 323 13.53 1.02 -14.77
C ASN A 323 12.12 1.60 -14.84
N HIS A 324 11.89 2.45 -15.85
CA HIS A 324 10.60 3.09 -16.09
C HIS A 324 9.43 2.11 -16.19
N LYS A 325 9.64 0.85 -16.60
CA LYS A 325 8.59 -0.17 -16.65
C LYS A 325 7.89 -0.38 -15.30
N PHE A 326 8.59 -0.20 -14.19
CA PHE A 326 8.04 -0.40 -12.83
C PHE A 326 7.61 0.90 -12.15
N HIS A 327 7.64 2.03 -12.86
CA HIS A 327 7.13 3.30 -12.35
C HIS A 327 5.61 3.36 -12.49
N ARG A 328 4.98 4.28 -11.74
CA ARG A 328 3.53 4.50 -11.73
C ARG A 328 3.01 4.96 -13.08
N GLU A 329 1.73 4.73 -13.32
CA GLU A 329 0.98 5.16 -14.51
C GLU A 329 1.31 6.60 -14.92
N ASP A 330 1.55 6.85 -16.21
CA ASP A 330 1.97 8.18 -16.70
C ASP A 330 0.79 9.13 -16.99
N TRP A 331 -0.05 9.36 -15.99
CA TRP A 331 -1.18 10.30 -16.08
C TRP A 331 -0.74 11.72 -16.41
N ARG A 332 0.46 12.14 -15.97
CA ARG A 332 1.03 13.46 -16.28
C ARG A 332 1.37 13.56 -17.76
N GLY A 333 2.03 12.56 -18.33
CA GLY A 333 2.35 12.50 -19.75
C GLY A 333 1.08 12.45 -20.62
N LEU A 334 0.09 11.65 -20.20
CA LEU A 334 -1.22 11.58 -20.85
C LEU A 334 -1.88 12.95 -20.87
N ALA A 335 -2.02 13.60 -19.71
CA ALA A 335 -2.68 14.90 -19.60
C ALA A 335 -2.00 15.98 -20.47
N ARG A 336 -0.67 15.98 -20.55
CA ARG A 336 0.10 16.92 -21.41
C ARG A 336 -0.05 16.66 -22.91
N SER A 337 -0.49 15.47 -23.30
CA SER A 337 -0.66 15.09 -24.71
C SER A 337 -2.03 15.46 -25.28
N LEU A 338 -2.96 15.86 -24.41
CA LEU A 338 -4.31 16.27 -24.77
C LEU A 338 -4.29 17.65 -25.43
N THR A 339 -5.15 17.81 -26.43
CA THR A 339 -5.42 19.08 -27.13
C THR A 339 -6.70 19.72 -26.59
N ASP A 340 -7.13 20.85 -27.13
CA ASP A 340 -8.37 21.56 -26.75
C ASP A 340 -9.68 20.81 -27.08
N GLN A 341 -9.61 19.50 -27.35
CA GLN A 341 -10.75 18.64 -27.59
C GLN A 341 -11.34 18.12 -26.28
N PRO A 342 -12.66 17.87 -26.21
CA PRO A 342 -13.30 17.23 -25.06
C PRO A 342 -12.65 15.88 -24.72
N VAL A 343 -12.62 15.57 -23.43
CA VAL A 343 -12.04 14.33 -22.91
C VAL A 343 -13.10 13.56 -22.15
N VAL A 344 -13.33 12.32 -22.55
CA VAL A 344 -14.27 11.42 -21.89
C VAL A 344 -13.50 10.33 -21.15
N ILE A 345 -13.85 10.13 -19.88
CA ILE A 345 -13.36 9.05 -19.02
C ILE A 345 -14.50 8.63 -18.09
N ILE A 346 -14.43 7.39 -17.60
CA ILE A 346 -15.38 6.88 -16.62
C ILE A 346 -15.27 7.71 -15.32
N PRO A 347 -16.36 8.32 -14.81
CA PRO A 347 -16.31 9.23 -13.66
C PRO A 347 -15.72 8.62 -12.38
N ALA A 348 -15.90 7.32 -12.18
CA ALA A 348 -15.38 6.59 -11.02
C ALA A 348 -13.84 6.59 -10.92
N VAL A 349 -13.14 6.82 -12.05
CA VAL A 349 -11.67 6.75 -12.13
C VAL A 349 -11.03 8.04 -12.66
N ASP A 350 -11.78 9.15 -12.61
CA ASP A 350 -11.36 10.45 -13.13
C ASP A 350 -10.35 11.23 -12.26
N ALA A 351 -10.07 10.72 -11.05
CA ALA A 351 -9.36 11.50 -10.03
C ALA A 351 -7.93 11.89 -10.46
N ALA A 352 -7.22 10.99 -11.12
CA ALA A 352 -5.85 11.24 -11.60
C ALA A 352 -5.83 12.31 -12.70
N LEU A 353 -6.81 12.27 -13.60
CA LEU A 353 -6.94 13.26 -14.67
C LEU A 353 -7.22 14.66 -14.12
N ARG A 354 -8.14 14.75 -13.15
CA ARG A 354 -8.48 16.02 -12.47
C ARG A 354 -7.32 16.61 -11.68
N TYR A 355 -6.45 15.78 -11.11
CA TYR A 355 -5.22 16.26 -10.44
C TYR A 355 -4.33 17.06 -11.40
N TYR A 356 -4.21 16.62 -12.66
CA TYR A 356 -3.51 17.34 -13.73
C TYR A 356 -4.37 18.39 -14.43
N GLN A 357 -5.41 18.90 -13.76
CA GLN A 357 -6.25 20.01 -14.21
C GLN A 357 -7.04 19.76 -15.50
N VAL A 358 -7.17 18.49 -15.92
CA VAL A 358 -8.02 18.13 -17.04
C VAL A 358 -9.42 17.82 -16.51
N GLN A 359 -10.42 18.54 -17.03
CA GLN A 359 -11.82 18.34 -16.68
C GLN A 359 -12.50 17.46 -17.73
N PRO A 360 -12.85 16.21 -17.40
CA PRO A 360 -13.57 15.36 -18.33
C PRO A 360 -15.03 15.76 -18.46
N VAL A 361 -15.64 15.36 -19.59
CA VAL A 361 -17.06 15.50 -19.88
C VAL A 361 -17.75 14.16 -19.63
N ASP A 362 -18.94 14.20 -19.02
CA ASP A 362 -19.68 13.01 -18.60
C ASP A 362 -20.59 12.42 -19.71
N SER A 363 -20.75 13.13 -20.83
CA SER A 363 -21.61 12.76 -21.97
C SER A 363 -20.83 12.67 -23.27
N LEU A 364 -21.39 11.97 -24.27
CA LEU A 364 -20.84 11.93 -25.62
C LEU A 364 -20.77 13.37 -26.21
N PRO A 365 -19.59 13.86 -26.60
CA PRO A 365 -19.44 15.19 -27.20
C PRO A 365 -20.02 15.27 -28.62
N GLU A 366 -20.39 16.47 -29.06
CA GLU A 366 -20.87 16.72 -30.43
C GLU A 366 -19.73 16.85 -31.46
N GLU A 367 -18.52 17.16 -30.98
CA GLU A 367 -17.30 17.36 -31.75
C GLU A 367 -16.28 16.21 -31.55
N ASN A 368 -15.17 16.25 -32.27
CA ASN A 368 -14.07 15.27 -32.12
C ASN A 368 -13.53 15.28 -30.68
N PHE A 369 -13.34 14.10 -30.10
CA PHE A 369 -13.01 13.97 -28.68
C PHE A 369 -11.98 12.88 -28.41
N TRP A 370 -11.40 12.95 -27.21
CA TRP A 370 -10.51 11.95 -26.66
C TRP A 370 -11.26 11.03 -25.69
N TYR A 371 -11.06 9.72 -25.80
CA TYR A 371 -11.59 8.74 -24.87
C TYR A 371 -10.47 8.02 -24.14
N ILE A 372 -10.60 7.90 -22.81
CA ILE A 372 -9.68 7.18 -21.94
C ILE A 372 -10.42 5.94 -21.39
N PRO A 373 -10.24 4.75 -21.98
CA PRO A 373 -10.92 3.51 -21.55
C PRO A 373 -10.32 2.90 -20.26
N TYR A 374 -9.87 3.73 -19.31
CA TYR A 374 -9.25 3.25 -18.08
C TYR A 374 -10.31 2.59 -17.18
N ALA A 375 -10.05 1.35 -16.75
CA ALA A 375 -11.00 0.50 -16.02
C ALA A 375 -12.36 0.25 -16.74
N GLU A 376 -12.42 0.44 -18.06
CA GLU A 376 -13.61 0.15 -18.90
C GLU A 376 -14.15 -1.27 -18.70
N PRO A 377 -13.33 -2.35 -18.66
CA PRO A 377 -13.84 -3.71 -18.41
C PRO A 377 -14.55 -3.91 -17.07
N ILE A 378 -14.34 -2.99 -16.11
CA ILE A 378 -14.93 -3.07 -14.77
C ILE A 378 -16.23 -2.27 -14.69
N PHE A 379 -16.24 -1.05 -15.25
CA PHE A 379 -17.35 -0.11 -15.08
C PHE A 379 -18.29 -0.01 -16.30
N ASP A 380 -17.83 -0.39 -17.49
CA ASP A 380 -18.64 -0.49 -18.72
C ASP A 380 -18.30 -1.78 -19.50
N PRO A 381 -18.56 -2.97 -18.93
CA PRO A 381 -18.19 -4.25 -19.55
C PRO A 381 -18.93 -4.53 -20.87
N GLU A 382 -20.07 -3.88 -21.10
CA GLU A 382 -20.88 -4.02 -22.32
C GLU A 382 -20.45 -3.03 -23.43
N LEU A 383 -19.45 -2.19 -23.17
CA LEU A 383 -18.94 -1.16 -24.08
C LEU A 383 -20.04 -0.20 -24.56
N LYS A 384 -20.96 0.18 -23.66
CA LYS A 384 -22.11 1.04 -23.96
C LYS A 384 -21.68 2.37 -24.54
N PHE A 385 -20.65 2.99 -23.96
CA PHE A 385 -20.15 4.28 -24.44
C PHE A 385 -19.61 4.17 -25.88
N ARG A 386 -18.84 3.12 -26.19
CA ARG A 386 -18.30 2.91 -27.54
C ARG A 386 -19.40 2.66 -28.57
N ARG A 387 -20.44 1.89 -28.22
CA ARG A 387 -21.60 1.68 -29.09
C ARG A 387 -22.31 3.00 -29.37
N GLN A 388 -22.56 3.81 -28.33
CA GLN A 388 -23.17 5.12 -28.48
C GLN A 388 -22.34 6.05 -29.40
N ALA A 389 -21.01 6.06 -29.25
CA ALA A 389 -20.13 6.84 -30.12
C ALA A 389 -20.19 6.35 -31.58
N ALA A 390 -20.19 5.03 -31.81
CA ALA A 390 -20.32 4.45 -33.14
C ALA A 390 -21.67 4.76 -33.80
N ASP A 391 -22.77 4.66 -33.04
CA ASP A 391 -24.13 4.97 -33.52
C ASP A 391 -24.27 6.45 -33.89
N ALA A 392 -23.54 7.35 -33.22
CA ALA A 392 -23.45 8.77 -33.54
C ALA A 392 -22.54 9.09 -34.76
N GLY A 393 -21.88 8.08 -35.34
CA GLY A 393 -21.03 8.18 -36.51
C GLY A 393 -19.55 8.40 -36.22
N PHE A 394 -19.12 8.40 -34.96
CA PHE A 394 -17.70 8.55 -34.62
C PHE A 394 -16.91 7.28 -34.91
N LYS A 395 -15.67 7.46 -35.37
CA LYS A 395 -14.70 6.38 -35.60
C LYS A 395 -13.41 6.61 -34.84
N GLU A 396 -12.80 5.52 -34.40
CA GLU A 396 -11.47 5.53 -33.81
C GLU A 396 -10.43 5.87 -34.90
N THR A 397 -9.70 6.97 -34.74
CA THR A 397 -8.70 7.43 -35.73
C THR A 397 -7.28 7.37 -35.24
N SER A 398 -7.05 7.43 -33.93
CA SER A 398 -5.72 7.21 -33.36
C SER A 398 -5.78 6.59 -31.98
N VAL A 399 -4.77 5.79 -31.65
CA VAL A 399 -4.60 5.17 -30.33
C VAL A 399 -3.18 5.43 -29.86
N ARG A 400 -3.03 5.92 -28.64
CA ARG A 400 -1.74 6.14 -27.99
C ARG A 400 -1.69 5.40 -26.67
N HIS A 401 -0.58 4.75 -26.40
CA HIS A 401 -0.35 4.04 -25.14
C HIS A 401 0.66 4.79 -24.28
N PHE A 402 0.38 4.84 -22.99
CA PHE A 402 1.23 5.42 -21.95
C PHE A 402 1.59 4.33 -20.95
N ARG A 403 2.60 4.60 -20.11
CA ARG A 403 3.02 3.66 -19.07
C ARG A 403 1.86 3.34 -18.12
N GLY A 404 1.76 2.06 -17.73
CA GLY A 404 0.80 1.57 -16.73
C GLY A 404 -0.57 1.25 -17.31
N ASP A 405 -0.59 0.63 -18.50
CA ASP A 405 -1.81 0.23 -19.23
C ASP A 405 -2.79 1.38 -19.54
N LEU A 406 -2.28 2.62 -19.51
CA LEU A 406 -3.01 3.81 -19.89
C LEU A 406 -3.10 3.90 -21.41
N THR A 407 -4.32 4.08 -21.92
CA THR A 407 -4.60 4.22 -23.35
C THR A 407 -5.43 5.47 -23.59
N LEU A 408 -5.16 6.15 -24.69
CA LEU A 408 -5.85 7.35 -25.16
C LEU A 408 -6.30 7.11 -26.60
N ILE A 409 -7.60 7.21 -26.86
CA ILE A 409 -8.22 6.94 -28.16
C ILE A 409 -8.83 8.24 -28.70
N GLN A 410 -8.57 8.57 -29.96
CA GLN A 410 -9.23 9.68 -30.63
C GLN A 410 -10.47 9.19 -31.39
N TYR A 411 -11.60 9.83 -31.13
CA TYR A 411 -12.82 9.66 -31.90
C TYR A 411 -13.06 10.88 -32.78
N THR A 412 -13.27 10.66 -34.07
CA THR A 412 -13.64 11.71 -35.02
C THR A 412 -14.87 11.33 -35.80
N ARG A 413 -15.70 12.31 -36.12
CA ARG A 413 -16.92 12.12 -36.89
C ARG A 413 -16.68 12.17 -38.39
#